data_AF-A0A1R1SQ53-F1
#
_entry.id   AF-A0A1R1SQ53-F1
#
_cell.length_a   1.000
_cell.length_b   1.000
_cell.length_c   1.000
_cell.angle_alpha   90.00
_cell.angle_beta   90.00
_cell.angle_gamma   90.00
#
_symmetry.space_group_name_H-M   'P 1'
#
loop_
_entity.id
_entity.type
_entity.pdbx_description
1 polymer ?
#
loop_
_entity_poly.entity_id
_entity_poly.type
_entity_poly.pdbx_seq_one_letter_code
_entity_poly.pdbx_strand_id
1 'polypeptide(L)'
;MSRGRKQQQDNGGRRRRRRDPGAPARSPRGPVSAYGDRAQRVIYIAHEGEKTEKDYLRLLESTYRTREGKRSFRFALFGEAGGLRPMATVDRVLEETEPHDEKWVFFDRDAADSRDTEIPQAMRKAAKNGVQVVLSHPSFELWLLLHFQLWTSQESGFDSKVKDRLRQHKDAKGFEDYDQASGDRGKGIDGKRAESLLASGRVKSAIRNARKLVNACQYGQCKAEAADEAAASPIDPGKPETYDQWTRRSGHAGGCEPLKRDPSTDVWRLLAALEIDGEDE
;
A
#
# COMPACT_ATOMS: atom_id res chain seq x y z
N MET A 1 -66.04 -12.12 9.94
CA MET A 1 -64.85 -13.01 10.01
C MET A 1 -64.03 -12.85 8.74
N SER A 2 -62.71 -12.66 8.92
CA SER A 2 -61.60 -12.84 7.97
C SER A 2 -61.56 -12.07 6.64
N ARG A 3 -60.67 -11.07 6.58
CA ARG A 3 -59.90 -10.71 5.37
C ARG A 3 -58.42 -11.00 5.64
N GLY A 4 -57.86 -11.94 4.89
CA GLY A 4 -56.48 -12.41 5.03
C GLY A 4 -55.44 -11.42 4.50
N ARG A 5 -54.38 -11.19 5.26
CA ARG A 5 -53.14 -10.52 4.86
C ARG A 5 -52.25 -11.50 4.10
N LYS A 6 -51.86 -11.17 2.86
CA LYS A 6 -50.72 -11.81 2.18
C LYS A 6 -49.46 -11.01 2.49
N GLN A 7 -48.51 -11.65 3.17
CA GLN A 7 -47.13 -11.18 3.32
C GLN A 7 -46.41 -11.34 1.97
N GLN A 8 -45.74 -10.29 1.52
CA GLN A 8 -44.83 -10.30 0.38
C GLN A 8 -43.42 -10.41 0.94
N GLN A 9 -42.77 -11.55 0.69
CA GLN A 9 -41.36 -11.78 1.01
C GLN A 9 -40.49 -11.09 -0.05
N ASP A 10 -39.68 -10.12 0.36
CA ASP A 10 -38.77 -9.38 -0.50
C ASP A 10 -37.42 -10.11 -0.53
N ASN A 11 -37.15 -10.81 -1.64
CA ASN A 11 -35.96 -11.62 -1.84
C ASN A 11 -34.93 -10.77 -2.60
N GLY A 12 -34.04 -10.12 -1.87
CA GLY A 12 -33.01 -9.20 -2.38
C GLY A 12 -31.90 -9.91 -3.16
N GLY A 13 -32.19 -10.32 -4.40
CA GLY A 13 -31.20 -10.86 -5.33
C GLY A 13 -30.19 -9.79 -5.79
N ARG A 14 -28.90 -10.08 -5.63
CA ARG A 14 -27.77 -9.30 -6.18
C ARG A 14 -28.00 -9.03 -7.68
N ARG A 15 -28.41 -7.80 -8.02
CA ARG A 15 -28.47 -7.32 -9.41
C ARG A 15 -27.05 -7.27 -9.98
N ARG A 16 -26.69 -8.27 -10.78
CA ARG A 16 -25.51 -8.19 -11.68
C ARG A 16 -25.70 -6.98 -12.61
N ARG A 17 -24.90 -5.93 -12.44
CA ARG A 17 -24.86 -4.78 -13.36
C ARG A 17 -24.60 -5.30 -14.77
N ARG A 18 -25.49 -4.95 -15.72
CA ARG A 18 -25.33 -5.27 -17.15
C ARG A 18 -24.05 -4.61 -17.67
N ARG A 19 -23.29 -5.38 -18.46
CA ARG A 19 -22.00 -5.04 -19.06
C ARG A 19 -22.19 -3.94 -20.10
N ASP A 20 -21.45 -2.84 -19.99
CA ASP A 20 -21.41 -1.78 -21.00
C ASP A 20 -20.55 -2.26 -22.19
N PRO A 21 -21.11 -2.38 -23.42
CA PRO A 21 -20.38 -2.85 -24.60
C PRO A 21 -19.24 -1.94 -25.06
N GLY A 22 -19.19 -0.69 -24.58
CA GLY A 22 -18.17 0.30 -24.96
C GLY A 22 -16.99 0.44 -23.98
N ALA A 23 -16.97 -0.32 -22.87
CA ALA A 23 -15.89 -0.23 -21.89
C ALA A 23 -14.58 -0.79 -22.47
N PRO A 24 -13.43 -0.12 -22.25
CA PRO A 24 -12.13 -0.63 -22.69
C PRO A 24 -11.94 -2.05 -22.14
N ALA A 25 -11.36 -2.93 -22.95
CA ALA A 25 -11.06 -4.30 -22.55
C ALA A 25 -10.35 -4.28 -21.19
N ARG A 26 -11.02 -4.80 -20.16
CA ARG A 26 -10.44 -4.92 -18.82
C ARG A 26 -9.10 -5.64 -18.98
N SER A 27 -8.04 -5.08 -18.37
CA SER A 27 -6.73 -5.74 -18.35
C SER A 27 -6.91 -7.21 -17.92
N PRO A 28 -6.11 -8.15 -18.46
CA PRO A 28 -6.29 -9.54 -18.12
C PRO A 28 -6.19 -9.71 -16.61
N ARG A 29 -7.13 -10.48 -16.04
CA ARG A 29 -7.27 -10.72 -14.60
C ARG A 29 -6.81 -12.14 -14.35
N GLY A 30 -5.83 -12.33 -13.47
CA GLY A 30 -5.16 -13.60 -13.29
C GLY A 30 -3.99 -13.51 -12.32
N PRO A 31 -3.59 -14.65 -11.72
CA PRO A 31 -2.42 -14.70 -10.85
C PRO A 31 -1.15 -14.42 -11.64
N VAL A 32 -0.11 -13.93 -10.95
CA VAL A 32 1.22 -13.64 -11.56
C VAL A 32 1.74 -14.83 -12.38
N SER A 33 1.46 -16.05 -11.93
CA SER A 33 1.82 -17.32 -12.60
C SER A 33 1.02 -17.65 -13.86
N ALA A 34 -0.16 -17.04 -14.08
CA ALA A 34 -0.94 -17.19 -15.29
C ALA A 34 -0.44 -16.30 -16.43
N TYR A 35 0.38 -15.28 -16.12
CA TYR A 35 1.03 -14.47 -17.14
C TYR A 35 2.34 -15.15 -17.54
N GLY A 36 2.36 -15.80 -18.70
CA GLY A 36 3.61 -16.27 -19.34
C GLY A 36 4.55 -15.12 -19.72
N ASP A 37 4.05 -13.87 -19.70
CA ASP A 37 4.79 -12.64 -19.95
C ASP A 37 4.57 -11.65 -18.78
N ARG A 38 5.67 -11.30 -18.08
CA ARG A 38 5.65 -10.29 -17.01
C ARG A 38 5.07 -8.95 -17.48
N ALA A 39 5.09 -8.65 -18.79
CA ALA A 39 4.45 -7.46 -19.37
C ALA A 39 2.95 -7.33 -19.13
N GLN A 40 2.31 -8.38 -18.61
CA GLN A 40 0.89 -8.41 -18.28
C GLN A 40 0.61 -8.38 -16.78
N ARG A 41 1.61 -8.30 -15.89
CA ARG A 41 1.38 -8.22 -14.44
C ARG A 41 0.64 -6.94 -14.07
N VAL A 42 -0.60 -7.09 -13.60
CA VAL A 42 -1.41 -6.00 -13.06
C VAL A 42 -1.43 -6.12 -11.55
N ILE A 43 -1.09 -5.02 -10.87
CA ILE A 43 -1.12 -4.94 -9.41
C ILE A 43 -2.22 -3.97 -9.02
N TYR A 44 -3.21 -4.48 -8.30
CA TYR A 44 -4.39 -3.73 -7.88
C TYR A 44 -4.13 -3.12 -6.51
N ILE A 45 -4.17 -1.80 -6.42
CA ILE A 45 -3.79 -1.07 -5.21
C ILE A 45 -4.90 -0.13 -4.80
N ALA A 46 -5.46 -0.30 -3.60
CA ALA A 46 -6.26 0.75 -2.97
C ALA A 46 -5.42 1.56 -1.97
N HIS A 47 -5.68 2.86 -1.86
CA HIS A 47 -4.92 3.76 -0.99
C HIS A 47 -5.84 4.76 -0.27
N GLU A 48 -5.42 5.25 0.90
CA GLU A 48 -6.22 6.18 1.72
C GLU A 48 -6.19 7.60 1.16
N GLY A 49 -5.01 8.17 0.90
CA GLY A 49 -4.86 9.56 0.49
C GLY A 49 -5.21 9.84 -0.96
N GLU A 50 -5.65 11.07 -1.25
CA GLU A 50 -6.08 11.44 -2.60
C GLU A 50 -4.93 11.69 -3.57
N LYS A 51 -3.75 12.03 -3.06
CA LYS A 51 -2.66 12.60 -3.87
C LYS A 51 -1.32 11.92 -3.68
N THR A 52 -0.73 11.99 -2.49
CA THR A 52 0.67 11.62 -2.25
C THR A 52 0.99 10.19 -2.69
N GLU A 53 0.24 9.20 -2.20
CA GLU A 53 0.48 7.78 -2.49
C GLU A 53 0.24 7.50 -3.98
N LYS A 54 -0.84 8.07 -4.55
CA LYS A 54 -1.18 7.93 -5.96
C LYS A 54 -0.09 8.49 -6.88
N ASP A 55 0.40 9.70 -6.59
CA ASP A 55 1.43 10.36 -7.39
C ASP A 55 2.77 9.62 -7.26
N TYR A 56 3.12 9.15 -6.06
CA TYR A 56 4.32 8.33 -5.85
C TYR A 56 4.24 6.97 -6.57
N LEU A 57 3.11 6.27 -6.52
CA LEU A 57 2.91 5.01 -7.23
C LEU A 57 2.96 5.22 -8.75
N ARG A 58 2.37 6.30 -9.27
CA ARG A 58 2.48 6.67 -10.68
C ARG A 58 3.91 7.00 -11.09
N LEU A 59 4.66 7.67 -10.21
CA LEU A 59 6.08 7.93 -10.42
C LEU A 59 6.85 6.61 -10.56
N LEU A 60 6.67 5.67 -9.62
CA LEU A 60 7.29 4.35 -9.71
C LEU A 60 6.90 3.59 -10.99
N GLU A 61 5.63 3.57 -11.36
CA GLU A 61 5.19 2.94 -12.60
C GLU A 61 5.86 3.60 -13.81
N SER A 62 5.90 4.93 -13.89
CA SER A 62 6.51 5.62 -15.03
C SER A 62 8.00 5.32 -15.18
N THR A 63 8.71 5.17 -14.05
CA THR A 63 10.16 4.97 -14.00
C THR A 63 10.56 3.51 -14.23
N TYR A 64 9.85 2.55 -13.61
CA TYR A 64 10.30 1.16 -13.52
C TYR A 64 9.43 0.15 -14.29
N ARG A 65 8.33 0.57 -14.93
CA ARG A 65 7.44 -0.36 -15.67
C ARG A 65 8.07 -1.03 -16.87
N THR A 66 9.30 -0.68 -17.26
CA THR A 66 9.99 -1.25 -18.42
C THR A 66 11.30 -1.87 -17.96
N ARG A 67 11.51 -3.14 -18.29
CA ARG A 67 12.75 -3.87 -18.07
C ARG A 67 13.20 -4.51 -19.38
N GLU A 68 14.45 -4.30 -19.78
CA GLU A 68 14.99 -4.78 -21.07
C GLU A 68 14.10 -4.38 -22.27
N GLY A 69 13.52 -3.18 -22.23
CA GLY A 69 12.62 -2.67 -23.28
C GLY A 69 11.22 -3.29 -23.32
N LYS A 70 10.88 -4.19 -22.40
CA LYS A 70 9.55 -4.80 -22.28
C LYS A 70 8.83 -4.26 -21.05
N ARG A 71 7.50 -4.11 -21.14
CA ARG A 71 6.72 -3.78 -19.94
C ARG A 71 6.89 -4.90 -18.90
N SER A 72 6.91 -4.57 -17.62
CA SER A 72 7.15 -5.51 -16.52
C SER A 72 6.02 -5.52 -15.50
N PHE A 73 5.27 -4.41 -15.36
CA PHE A 73 4.05 -4.30 -14.54
C PHE A 73 3.25 -3.04 -14.91
N ARG A 74 2.03 -2.95 -14.39
CA ARG A 74 1.22 -1.71 -14.30
C ARG A 74 0.40 -1.68 -13.03
N PHE A 75 0.09 -0.49 -12.51
CA PHE A 75 -0.81 -0.34 -11.39
C PHE A 75 -2.26 -0.09 -11.83
N ALA A 76 -3.20 -0.71 -11.13
CA ALA A 76 -4.60 -0.33 -11.13
C ALA A 76 -4.89 0.31 -9.77
N LEU A 77 -4.87 1.64 -9.72
CA LEU A 77 -5.00 2.43 -8.49
C LEU A 77 -6.47 2.76 -8.18
N PHE A 78 -6.87 2.57 -6.93
CA PHE A 78 -8.20 2.85 -6.41
C PHE A 78 -8.13 3.77 -5.19
N GLY A 79 -8.70 4.95 -5.33
CA GLY A 79 -8.90 5.89 -4.23
C GLY A 79 -10.22 6.64 -4.43
N GLU A 80 -10.60 7.46 -3.45
CA GLU A 80 -11.82 8.25 -3.47
C GLU A 80 -11.55 9.67 -3.00
N ALA A 81 -12.33 10.63 -3.49
CA ALA A 81 -12.29 12.00 -2.98
C ALA A 81 -12.79 12.02 -1.52
N GLY A 82 -12.09 12.75 -0.66
CA GLY A 82 -12.23 12.70 0.80
C GLY A 82 -11.38 11.62 1.48
N GLY A 83 -10.69 10.79 0.70
CA GLY A 83 -9.89 9.66 1.18
C GLY A 83 -10.71 8.45 1.63
N LEU A 84 -10.03 7.31 1.77
CA LEU A 84 -10.61 6.06 2.26
C LEU A 84 -10.07 5.74 3.64
N ARG A 85 -10.86 5.06 4.47
CA ARG A 85 -10.42 4.48 5.75
C ARG A 85 -9.84 3.06 5.54
N PRO A 86 -9.07 2.49 6.49
CA PRO A 86 -8.42 1.18 6.33
C PRO A 86 -9.35 0.02 5.92
N MET A 87 -10.57 -0.09 6.46
CA MET A 87 -11.50 -1.14 6.02
C MET A 87 -12.05 -0.87 4.62
N ALA A 88 -12.30 0.40 4.30
CA ALA A 88 -12.85 0.81 3.01
C ALA A 88 -11.85 0.57 1.86
N THR A 89 -10.54 0.76 2.08
CA THR A 89 -9.51 0.40 1.09
C THR A 89 -9.49 -1.11 0.81
N VAL A 90 -9.62 -1.94 1.86
CA VAL A 90 -9.72 -3.41 1.71
C VAL A 90 -10.99 -3.81 0.95
N ASP A 91 -12.14 -3.22 1.28
CA ASP A 91 -13.37 -3.47 0.53
C ASP A 91 -13.26 -3.05 -0.93
N ARG A 92 -12.71 -1.85 -1.17
CA ARG A 92 -12.56 -1.27 -2.51
C ARG A 92 -11.71 -2.15 -3.42
N VAL A 93 -10.57 -2.65 -2.94
CA VAL A 93 -9.72 -3.53 -3.77
C VAL A 93 -10.42 -4.85 -4.07
N LEU A 94 -11.16 -5.42 -3.11
CA LEU A 94 -11.87 -6.69 -3.28
C LEU A 94 -13.06 -6.58 -4.25
N GLU A 95 -13.68 -5.42 -4.36
CA GLU A 95 -14.76 -5.18 -5.34
C GLU A 95 -14.26 -5.17 -6.80
N GLU A 96 -13.00 -4.80 -7.01
CA GLU A 96 -12.41 -4.61 -8.34
C GLU A 96 -11.59 -5.81 -8.83
N THR A 97 -11.42 -6.83 -7.97
CA THR A 97 -10.48 -7.94 -8.17
C THR A 97 -11.11 -9.31 -7.96
N GLU A 98 -10.46 -10.33 -8.50
CA GLU A 98 -10.77 -11.73 -8.32
C GLU A 98 -9.83 -12.36 -7.26
N PRO A 99 -10.15 -13.55 -6.71
CA PRO A 99 -9.34 -14.19 -5.67
C PRO A 99 -7.85 -14.35 -6.01
N HIS A 100 -7.52 -14.57 -7.29
CA HIS A 100 -6.16 -14.83 -7.77
C HIS A 100 -5.39 -13.57 -8.15
N ASP A 101 -6.04 -12.40 -8.23
CA ASP A 101 -5.37 -11.15 -8.59
C ASP A 101 -4.39 -10.71 -7.50
N GLU A 102 -3.32 -10.03 -7.88
CA GLU A 102 -2.38 -9.44 -6.93
C GLU A 102 -2.97 -8.14 -6.35
N LYS A 103 -3.21 -8.14 -5.03
CA LYS A 103 -3.97 -7.10 -4.33
C LYS A 103 -3.13 -6.49 -3.22
N TRP A 104 -3.06 -5.16 -3.20
CA TRP A 104 -2.39 -4.38 -2.17
C TRP A 104 -3.30 -3.28 -1.65
N VAL A 105 -3.11 -2.92 -0.38
CA VAL A 105 -3.75 -1.74 0.22
C VAL A 105 -2.72 -0.94 1.00
N PHE A 106 -2.82 0.38 0.95
CA PHE A 106 -1.95 1.30 1.67
C PHE A 106 -2.73 1.92 2.82
N PHE A 107 -2.19 1.84 4.02
CA PHE A 107 -2.73 2.42 5.25
C PHE A 107 -1.76 3.43 5.84
N ASP A 108 -2.30 4.50 6.41
CA ASP A 108 -1.60 5.35 7.35
C ASP A 108 -2.16 5.11 8.75
N ARG A 109 -1.30 5.02 9.77
CA ARG A 109 -1.80 4.86 11.14
C ARG A 109 -2.53 6.09 11.64
N ASP A 110 -2.03 7.29 11.32
CA ASP A 110 -2.47 8.60 11.80
C ASP A 110 -3.34 8.57 13.07
N ALA A 111 -2.72 8.83 14.23
CA ALA A 111 -3.42 8.81 15.51
C ALA A 111 -4.49 9.92 15.64
N ALA A 112 -4.57 10.88 14.72
CA ALA A 112 -5.46 12.02 14.80
C ALA A 112 -6.95 11.70 14.53
N ASP A 113 -7.31 10.55 13.95
CA ASP A 113 -8.67 10.30 13.45
C ASP A 113 -9.36 9.02 13.99
N SER A 114 -8.86 8.49 15.10
CA SER A 114 -9.44 7.32 15.79
C SER A 114 -9.48 6.02 14.97
N ARG A 115 -8.67 5.89 13.90
CA ARG A 115 -8.57 4.67 13.08
C ARG A 115 -7.83 3.49 13.71
N ASP A 116 -7.19 3.69 14.87
CA ASP A 116 -6.49 2.63 15.61
C ASP A 116 -7.36 1.38 15.85
N THR A 117 -8.68 1.55 16.04
CA THR A 117 -9.61 0.43 16.24
C THR A 117 -9.90 -0.37 14.96
N GLU A 118 -9.72 0.27 13.80
CA GLU A 118 -10.05 -0.25 12.48
C GLU A 118 -8.87 -0.99 11.84
N ILE A 119 -7.65 -0.49 12.04
CA ILE A 119 -6.42 -1.07 11.46
C ILE A 119 -6.30 -2.58 11.74
N PRO A 120 -6.43 -3.08 12.99
CA PRO A 120 -6.36 -4.52 13.26
C PRO A 120 -7.46 -5.31 12.55
N GLN A 121 -8.64 -4.73 12.36
CA GLN A 121 -9.76 -5.38 11.68
C GLN A 121 -9.51 -5.45 10.17
N ALA A 122 -9.05 -4.34 9.58
CA ALA A 122 -8.66 -4.25 8.18
C ALA A 122 -7.53 -5.23 7.85
N MET A 123 -6.50 -5.33 8.68
CA MET A 123 -5.40 -6.28 8.50
C MET A 123 -5.87 -7.73 8.57
N ARG A 124 -6.75 -8.10 9.52
CA ARG A 124 -7.32 -9.45 9.58
C ARG A 124 -8.18 -9.77 8.36
N LYS A 125 -8.97 -8.81 7.88
CA LYS A 125 -9.78 -8.96 6.67
C LYS A 125 -8.90 -9.09 5.43
N ALA A 126 -7.84 -8.30 5.31
CA ALA A 126 -6.87 -8.38 4.24
C ALA A 126 -6.19 -9.76 4.20
N ALA A 127 -5.70 -10.23 5.35
CA ALA A 127 -5.09 -11.55 5.50
C ALA A 127 -6.02 -12.68 5.02
N LYS A 128 -7.29 -12.66 5.45
CA LYS A 128 -8.29 -13.67 5.06
C LYS A 128 -8.56 -13.71 3.54
N ASN A 129 -8.35 -12.60 2.84
CA ASN A 129 -8.65 -12.47 1.40
C ASN A 129 -7.39 -12.38 0.52
N GLY A 130 -6.21 -12.68 1.07
CA GLY A 130 -4.95 -12.65 0.33
C GLY A 130 -4.58 -11.25 -0.19
N VAL A 131 -4.96 -10.21 0.53
CA VAL A 131 -4.58 -8.82 0.25
C VAL A 131 -3.32 -8.49 1.04
N GLN A 132 -2.29 -7.97 0.36
CA GLN A 132 -1.10 -7.42 1.01
C GLN A 132 -1.42 -6.06 1.60
N VAL A 133 -0.90 -5.77 2.80
CA VAL A 133 -1.04 -4.46 3.43
C VAL A 133 0.32 -3.78 3.46
N VAL A 134 0.32 -2.51 3.07
CA VAL A 134 1.39 -1.55 3.30
C VAL A 134 0.93 -0.60 4.39
N LEU A 135 1.41 -0.78 5.62
CA LEU A 135 1.19 0.16 6.71
C LEU A 135 2.33 1.17 6.75
N SER A 136 2.02 2.46 6.87
CA SER A 136 2.97 3.50 7.25
C SER A 136 2.59 4.10 8.61
N HIS A 137 3.57 4.17 9.50
CA HIS A 137 3.42 4.63 10.86
C HIS A 137 4.53 5.65 11.17
N PRO A 138 4.19 6.94 11.36
CA PRO A 138 2.83 7.48 11.52
C PRO A 138 2.03 7.62 10.21
N SER A 139 2.68 7.98 9.10
CA SER A 139 2.04 8.27 7.80
C SER A 139 2.97 7.97 6.63
N PHE A 140 2.46 8.08 5.40
CA PHE A 140 3.23 7.91 4.18
C PHE A 140 4.42 8.87 4.05
N GLU A 141 4.35 10.06 4.67
CA GLU A 141 5.47 11.02 4.69
C GLU A 141 6.73 10.45 5.35
N LEU A 142 6.60 9.46 6.24
CA LEU A 142 7.76 8.75 6.76
C LEU A 142 8.52 8.08 5.62
N TRP A 143 7.82 7.38 4.73
CA TRP A 143 8.42 6.74 3.57
C TRP A 143 9.17 7.76 2.70
N LEU A 144 8.57 8.93 2.44
CA LEU A 144 9.21 10.01 1.70
C LEU A 144 10.50 10.50 2.39
N LEU A 145 10.48 10.67 3.71
CA LEU A 145 11.67 11.05 4.50
C LEU A 145 12.78 10.00 4.42
N LEU A 146 12.42 8.71 4.36
CA LEU A 146 13.38 7.61 4.34
C LEU A 146 14.24 7.56 3.07
N HIS A 147 13.82 8.20 1.96
CA HIS A 147 14.69 8.42 0.79
C HIS A 147 15.93 9.25 1.15
N PHE A 148 15.83 10.09 2.17
CA PHE A 148 16.86 11.08 2.49
C PHE A 148 17.66 10.73 3.75
N GLN A 149 17.00 10.16 4.77
CA GLN A 149 17.65 9.80 6.03
C GLN A 149 16.85 8.74 6.80
N LEU A 150 17.54 7.99 7.66
CA LEU A 150 16.88 7.11 8.63
C LEU A 150 16.14 7.97 9.68
N TRP A 151 14.93 7.56 10.05
CA TRP A 151 14.13 8.21 11.09
C TRP A 151 13.63 7.18 12.11
N THR A 152 14.17 7.19 13.32
CA THR A 152 13.85 6.23 14.40
C THR A 152 13.11 6.87 15.57
N SER A 153 12.73 8.14 15.45
CA SER A 153 12.01 8.87 16.51
C SER A 153 10.61 8.29 16.64
N GLN A 154 10.18 8.04 17.88
CA GLN A 154 8.82 7.63 18.19
C GLN A 154 7.91 8.85 18.07
N GLU A 155 6.88 8.74 17.24
CA GLU A 155 5.95 9.84 16.99
C GLU A 155 4.56 9.59 17.55
N SER A 156 4.33 8.43 18.17
CA SER A 156 3.05 8.04 18.77
C SER A 156 1.87 8.17 17.79
N GLY A 157 2.15 8.04 16.49
CA GLY A 157 1.16 8.13 15.42
C GLY A 157 0.94 9.53 14.83
N PHE A 158 1.70 10.55 15.23
CA PHE A 158 1.62 11.90 14.65
C PHE A 158 2.71 12.14 13.60
N ASP A 159 2.39 12.78 12.48
CA ASP A 159 3.34 12.97 11.36
C ASP A 159 4.03 14.35 11.33
N SER A 160 3.68 15.27 12.24
CA SER A 160 4.13 16.67 12.19
C SER A 160 5.65 16.81 12.15
N LYS A 161 6.38 16.09 13.01
CA LYS A 161 7.84 16.11 13.02
C LYS A 161 8.46 15.48 11.78
N VAL A 162 7.83 14.44 11.24
CA VAL A 162 8.26 13.79 10.00
C VAL A 162 8.16 14.79 8.85
N LYS A 163 7.03 15.49 8.74
CA LYS A 163 6.80 16.53 7.73
C LYS A 163 7.75 17.71 7.87
N ASP A 164 7.94 18.21 9.08
CA ASP A 164 8.86 19.32 9.33
C ASP A 164 10.30 18.92 8.99
N ARG A 165 10.70 17.69 9.32
CA ARG A 165 12.02 17.20 8.95
C ARG A 165 12.17 17.01 7.45
N LEU A 166 11.15 16.50 6.76
CA LEU A 166 11.13 16.34 5.31
C LEU A 166 11.30 17.69 4.61
N ARG A 167 10.54 18.71 5.02
CA ARG A 167 10.62 20.09 4.49
C ARG A 167 11.99 20.74 4.69
N GLN A 168 12.65 20.45 5.81
CA GLN A 168 13.94 21.05 6.17
C GLN A 168 15.14 20.25 5.65
N HIS A 169 14.93 19.06 5.11
CA HIS A 169 16.05 18.21 4.70
C HIS A 169 16.73 18.78 3.45
N LYS A 170 18.03 19.09 3.55
CA LYS A 170 18.80 19.77 2.50
C LYS A 170 18.74 19.08 1.12
N ASP A 171 18.58 17.77 1.09
CA ASP A 171 18.52 16.97 -0.14
C ASP A 171 17.09 16.71 -0.64
N ALA A 172 16.06 17.01 0.16
CA ALA A 172 14.66 16.84 -0.21
C ALA A 172 14.17 18.04 -1.03
N LYS A 173 14.80 18.28 -2.19
CA LYS A 173 14.51 19.44 -3.02
C LYS A 173 13.05 19.44 -3.48
N GLY A 174 12.40 20.60 -3.38
CA GLY A 174 11.00 20.78 -3.73
C GLY A 174 10.02 20.42 -2.62
N PHE A 175 10.48 19.90 -1.48
CA PHE A 175 9.62 19.58 -0.34
C PHE A 175 9.43 20.74 0.64
N GLU A 176 10.07 21.89 0.43
CA GLU A 176 10.09 23.01 1.38
C GLU A 176 8.67 23.51 1.73
N ASP A 177 7.73 23.42 0.78
CA ASP A 177 6.32 23.81 0.90
C ASP A 177 5.34 22.61 0.90
N TYR A 178 5.86 21.38 1.04
CA TYR A 178 5.04 20.18 1.00
C TYR A 178 3.98 20.19 2.12
N ASP A 179 2.72 19.92 1.78
CA ASP A 179 1.59 19.90 2.72
C ASP A 179 1.40 21.24 3.51
N GLN A 180 1.70 22.38 2.88
CA GLN A 180 1.46 23.71 3.48
C GLN A 180 0.31 24.50 2.84
N ALA A 181 -0.13 24.11 1.64
CA ALA A 181 -1.31 24.71 1.01
C ALA A 181 -2.58 23.96 1.44
N SER A 182 -3.73 24.63 1.34
CA SER A 182 -5.01 24.05 1.76
C SER A 182 -5.49 22.95 0.81
N GLY A 183 -6.04 21.88 1.39
CA GLY A 183 -6.47 20.69 0.67
C GLY A 183 -5.30 19.93 0.04
N ASP A 184 -5.53 19.24 -1.08
CA ASP A 184 -4.49 18.47 -1.77
C ASP A 184 -3.50 19.32 -2.57
N ARG A 185 -3.67 20.64 -2.57
CA ARG A 185 -2.70 21.55 -3.19
C ARG A 185 -1.47 21.55 -2.29
N GLY A 186 -0.33 21.15 -2.82
CA GLY A 186 0.92 21.06 -2.06
C GLY A 186 1.33 19.65 -1.62
N LYS A 187 0.51 18.62 -1.85
CA LYS A 187 0.85 17.21 -1.56
C LYS A 187 1.35 16.41 -2.78
N GLY A 188 1.50 17.06 -3.93
CA GLY A 188 1.89 16.39 -5.18
C GLY A 188 3.32 15.86 -5.15
N ILE A 189 3.53 14.76 -5.87
CA ILE A 189 4.86 14.16 -6.08
C ILE A 189 5.21 14.31 -7.58
N ASP A 190 5.57 15.52 -7.95
CA ASP A 190 5.95 15.91 -9.32
C ASP A 190 7.18 16.83 -9.31
N GLY A 191 7.70 17.15 -10.51
CA GLY A 191 8.83 18.05 -10.72
C GLY A 191 10.02 17.75 -9.80
N LYS A 192 10.49 18.78 -9.08
CA LYS A 192 11.65 18.67 -8.18
C LYS A 192 11.49 17.63 -7.07
N ARG A 193 10.26 17.38 -6.59
CA ARG A 193 10.00 16.35 -5.57
C ARG A 193 10.22 14.97 -6.14
N ALA A 194 9.71 14.71 -7.34
CA ALA A 194 9.93 13.46 -8.05
C ALA A 194 11.43 13.25 -8.37
N GLU A 195 12.11 14.28 -8.86
CA GLU A 195 13.54 14.25 -9.14
C GLU A 195 14.38 13.95 -7.89
N SER A 196 14.09 14.58 -6.75
CA SER A 196 14.84 14.36 -5.51
C SER A 196 14.60 12.98 -4.90
N LEU A 197 13.40 12.42 -5.04
CA LEU A 197 13.07 11.05 -4.60
C LEU A 197 13.73 9.97 -5.47
N LEU A 198 13.88 10.21 -6.78
CA LEU A 198 14.47 9.26 -7.74
C LEU A 198 15.93 9.52 -8.08
N ALA A 199 16.57 10.51 -7.44
CA ALA A 199 18.01 10.71 -7.61
C ALA A 199 18.78 9.42 -7.25
N SER A 200 19.90 9.18 -7.92
CA SER A 200 20.68 7.94 -7.82
C SER A 200 20.85 7.47 -6.36
N GLY A 201 20.51 6.20 -6.11
CA GLY A 201 20.61 5.57 -4.79
C GLY A 201 19.56 5.98 -3.75
N ARG A 202 18.63 6.90 -4.04
CA ARG A 202 17.60 7.35 -3.08
C ARG A 202 16.56 6.27 -2.80
N VAL A 203 16.10 5.57 -3.83
CA VAL A 203 15.16 4.45 -3.67
C VAL A 203 15.81 3.32 -2.85
N LYS A 204 17.07 2.97 -3.16
CA LYS A 204 17.86 1.99 -2.39
C LYS A 204 18.05 2.43 -0.94
N SER A 205 18.23 3.72 -0.69
CA SER A 205 18.33 4.29 0.66
C SER A 205 17.00 4.17 1.42
N ALA A 206 15.87 4.45 0.76
CA ALA A 206 14.54 4.30 1.34
C ALA A 206 14.25 2.86 1.76
N ILE A 207 14.48 1.90 0.85
CA ILE A 207 14.34 0.46 1.14
C ILE A 207 15.22 0.07 2.33
N ARG A 208 16.51 0.44 2.30
CA ARG A 208 17.45 0.13 3.38
C ARG A 208 16.98 0.71 4.72
N ASN A 209 16.55 1.96 4.73
CA ASN A 209 16.12 2.64 5.94
C ASN A 209 14.83 2.03 6.50
N ALA A 210 13.85 1.69 5.65
CA ALA A 210 12.62 1.03 6.07
C ALA A 210 12.89 -0.37 6.66
N ARG A 211 13.77 -1.17 6.03
CA ARG A 211 14.20 -2.47 6.58
C ARG A 211 14.87 -2.32 7.94
N LYS A 212 15.68 -1.27 8.15
CA LYS A 212 16.24 -0.96 9.47
C LYS A 212 15.17 -0.67 10.52
N LEU A 213 14.06 -0.03 10.16
CA LEU A 213 12.95 0.21 11.09
C LEU A 213 12.27 -1.11 11.50
N VAL A 214 12.04 -2.02 10.56
CA VAL A 214 11.50 -3.36 10.86
C VAL A 214 12.43 -4.11 11.82
N ASN A 215 13.74 -4.10 11.55
CA ASN A 215 14.74 -4.77 12.38
C ASN A 215 14.90 -4.12 13.77
N ALA A 216 14.60 -2.83 13.90
CA ALA A 216 14.62 -2.09 15.16
C ALA A 216 13.26 -2.11 15.89
N CYS A 217 12.27 -2.83 15.39
CA CYS A 217 10.94 -2.89 15.99
C CYS A 217 11.02 -3.34 17.46
N GLN A 218 10.31 -2.63 18.35
CA GLN A 218 10.35 -2.83 19.80
C GLN A 218 9.90 -4.23 20.26
N TYR A 219 9.17 -4.95 19.41
CA TYR A 219 8.81 -6.35 19.67
C TYR A 219 10.05 -7.28 19.74
N GLY A 220 11.17 -6.90 19.10
CA GLY A 220 12.47 -7.56 19.23
C GLY A 220 12.67 -8.82 18.37
N GLN A 221 11.61 -9.40 17.80
CA GLN A 221 11.69 -10.60 16.95
C GLN A 221 11.40 -10.33 15.46
N CYS A 222 11.14 -9.08 15.09
CA CYS A 222 10.89 -8.69 13.70
C CYS A 222 12.18 -8.67 12.89
N LYS A 223 12.12 -9.16 11.66
CA LYS A 223 13.24 -9.24 10.72
C LYS A 223 12.73 -8.96 9.31
N ALA A 224 13.25 -7.93 8.67
CA ALA A 224 12.90 -7.58 7.29
C ALA A 224 13.15 -8.75 6.34
N GLU A 225 14.20 -9.54 6.56
CA GLU A 225 14.57 -10.69 5.73
C GLU A 225 13.47 -11.77 5.71
N ALA A 226 12.66 -11.87 6.78
CA ALA A 226 11.52 -12.81 6.81
C ALA A 226 10.43 -12.44 5.78
N ALA A 227 10.34 -11.16 5.39
CA ALA A 227 9.44 -10.73 4.32
C ALA A 227 9.91 -11.23 2.94
N ASP A 228 11.22 -11.29 2.71
CA ASP A 228 11.81 -11.72 1.44
C ASP A 228 11.57 -13.23 1.23
N GLU A 229 11.77 -14.03 2.28
CA GLU A 229 11.46 -15.46 2.30
C GLU A 229 9.97 -15.72 2.01
N ALA A 230 9.09 -14.92 2.61
CA ALA A 230 7.66 -15.01 2.37
C ALA A 230 7.26 -14.57 0.95
N ALA A 231 7.89 -13.52 0.42
CA ALA A 231 7.61 -13.00 -0.93
C ALA A 231 7.90 -14.03 -2.03
N ALA A 232 8.87 -14.93 -1.81
CA ALA A 232 9.19 -16.03 -2.73
C ALA A 232 8.04 -17.06 -2.87
N SER A 233 7.06 -17.06 -1.96
CA SER A 233 5.90 -17.96 -1.99
C SER A 233 4.60 -17.16 -2.19
N PRO A 234 3.97 -17.18 -3.37
CA PRO A 234 2.70 -16.47 -3.60
C PRO A 234 1.61 -16.87 -2.60
N ILE A 235 0.72 -15.95 -2.25
CA ILE A 235 -0.46 -16.29 -1.44
C ILE A 235 -1.38 -17.18 -2.29
N ASP A 236 -1.61 -18.41 -1.82
CA ASP A 236 -2.53 -19.36 -2.45
C ASP A 236 -3.96 -19.09 -1.96
N PRO A 237 -4.89 -18.63 -2.84
CA PRO A 237 -6.27 -18.38 -2.45
C PRO A 237 -7.01 -19.62 -1.94
N GLY A 238 -6.54 -20.83 -2.30
CA GLY A 238 -7.07 -22.11 -1.84
C GLY A 238 -6.50 -22.58 -0.50
N LYS A 239 -5.46 -21.92 0.02
CA LYS A 239 -4.82 -22.26 1.30
C LYS A 239 -4.62 -20.99 2.14
N PRO A 240 -5.67 -20.52 2.84
CA PRO A 240 -5.58 -19.31 3.65
C PRO A 240 -4.54 -19.48 4.77
N GLU A 241 -3.64 -18.52 4.87
CA GLU A 241 -2.67 -18.42 5.97
C GLU A 241 -3.36 -17.95 7.26
N THR A 242 -2.81 -18.33 8.42
CA THR A 242 -3.19 -17.71 9.68
C THR A 242 -2.75 -16.24 9.71
N TYR A 243 -3.37 -15.42 10.57
CA TYR A 243 -2.98 -14.02 10.71
C TYR A 243 -1.50 -13.84 11.10
N ASP A 244 -0.95 -14.75 11.91
CA ASP A 244 0.46 -14.72 12.31
C ASP A 244 1.39 -15.09 11.15
N GLN A 245 1.03 -16.10 10.34
CA GLN A 245 1.79 -16.45 9.13
C GLN A 245 1.79 -15.29 8.15
N TRP A 246 0.62 -14.70 7.91
CA TRP A 246 0.48 -13.53 7.04
C TRP A 246 1.25 -12.31 7.58
N THR A 247 1.29 -12.10 8.90
CA THR A 247 2.06 -11.02 9.53
C THR A 247 3.55 -11.17 9.31
N ARG A 248 4.09 -12.40 9.34
CA ARG A 248 5.51 -12.66 9.02
C ARG A 248 5.89 -12.27 7.61
N ARG A 249 4.92 -12.21 6.69
CA ARG A 249 5.15 -11.73 5.33
C ARG A 249 5.53 -10.26 5.28
N SER A 250 5.21 -9.47 6.32
CA SER A 250 5.65 -8.08 6.46
C SER A 250 6.99 -7.93 7.20
N GLY A 251 7.70 -9.03 7.47
CA GLY A 251 8.91 -9.02 8.30
C GLY A 251 8.63 -8.82 9.79
N HIS A 252 7.36 -8.69 10.18
CA HIS A 252 6.96 -8.55 11.58
C HIS A 252 6.65 -9.93 12.17
N ALA A 253 7.11 -10.20 13.38
CA ALA A 253 6.86 -11.49 14.02
C ALA A 253 5.37 -11.69 14.34
N GLY A 254 4.96 -12.96 14.51
CA GLY A 254 3.61 -13.28 15.01
C GLY A 254 3.38 -12.63 16.37
N GLY A 255 2.22 -12.01 16.57
CA GLY A 255 1.95 -11.20 17.77
C GLY A 255 2.53 -9.77 17.79
N CYS A 256 3.32 -9.36 16.78
CA CYS A 256 3.76 -7.96 16.66
C CYS A 256 2.57 -7.06 16.27
N GLU A 257 2.03 -6.35 17.26
CA GLU A 257 0.88 -5.48 17.10
C GLU A 257 1.15 -4.31 16.13
N PRO A 258 0.33 -4.12 15.08
CA PRO A 258 0.52 -3.05 14.10
C PRO A 258 0.63 -1.64 14.68
N LEU A 259 -0.16 -1.34 15.71
CA LEU A 259 -0.21 -0.02 16.35
C LEU A 259 1.04 0.30 17.19
N LYS A 260 1.90 -0.70 17.44
CA LYS A 260 3.16 -0.56 18.19
C LYS A 260 4.39 -0.52 17.29
N ARG A 261 4.22 -0.52 15.96
CA ARG A 261 5.30 -0.50 14.98
C ARG A 261 5.76 0.95 14.72
N ASP A 262 6.11 1.68 15.77
CA ASP A 262 6.48 3.10 15.67
C ASP A 262 8.00 3.34 15.74
N PRO A 263 8.59 4.04 14.77
CA PRO A 263 8.09 4.27 13.41
C PRO A 263 8.29 3.04 12.53
N SER A 264 7.46 2.84 11.50
CA SER A 264 7.65 1.80 10.49
C SER A 264 6.96 2.14 9.19
N THR A 265 7.40 1.53 8.09
CA THR A 265 6.65 1.55 6.84
C THR A 265 6.91 0.28 6.05
N ASP A 266 5.87 -0.25 5.43
CA ASP A 266 5.90 -1.47 4.62
C ASP A 266 6.04 -1.17 3.11
N VAL A 267 6.13 0.11 2.69
CA VAL A 267 6.14 0.49 1.26
C VAL A 267 7.27 -0.19 0.50
N TRP A 268 8.43 -0.37 1.14
CA TRP A 268 9.59 -1.08 0.57
C TRP A 268 9.27 -2.50 0.09
N ARG A 269 8.25 -3.15 0.67
CA ARG A 269 7.84 -4.51 0.27
C ARG A 269 7.25 -4.53 -1.13
N LEU A 270 6.51 -3.48 -1.52
CA LEU A 270 6.01 -3.36 -2.88
C LEU A 270 7.18 -3.23 -3.85
N LEU A 271 8.18 -2.40 -3.53
CA LEU A 271 9.37 -2.22 -4.38
C LEU A 271 10.19 -3.51 -4.48
N ALA A 272 10.35 -4.25 -3.38
CA ALA A 272 10.99 -5.57 -3.41
C ALA A 272 10.21 -6.57 -4.28
N ALA A 273 8.88 -6.59 -4.17
CA ALA A 273 8.01 -7.45 -5.00
C ALA A 273 8.03 -7.05 -6.48
N LEU A 274 8.44 -5.83 -6.80
CA LEU A 274 8.64 -5.32 -8.16
C LEU A 274 10.07 -5.50 -8.66
N GLU A 275 10.99 -6.04 -7.85
CA GLU A 275 12.42 -6.17 -8.16
C GLU A 275 13.08 -4.79 -8.44
N ILE A 276 12.64 -3.74 -7.70
CA ILE A 276 13.17 -2.36 -7.78
C ILE A 276 14.28 -2.14 -6.71
N ASP A 277 14.87 -3.19 -6.17
CA ASP A 277 15.84 -3.14 -5.06
C ASP A 277 17.21 -2.53 -5.41
N GLY A 278 17.36 -2.01 -6.63
CA GLY A 278 18.41 -1.07 -7.01
C GLY A 278 19.03 -1.38 -8.36
N GLU A 279 18.23 -1.43 -9.44
CA GLU A 279 18.73 -1.20 -10.80
C GLU A 279 19.16 0.29 -10.92
N ASP A 280 20.22 0.65 -10.19
CA ASP A 280 21.08 1.77 -10.49
C ASP A 280 22.29 1.15 -11.21
N GLU A 281 22.27 1.12 -12.55
CA GLU A 281 23.52 1.20 -13.33
C GLU A 281 24.11 2.61 -13.20
#